data_AF-A0A7S2F8B7-F1
#
_entry.id   AF-A0A7S2F8B7-F1
#
_cell.length_a   1.000
_cell.length_b   1.000
_cell.length_c   1.000
_cell.angle_alpha   90.00
_cell.angle_beta   90.00
_cell.angle_gamma   90.00
#
_symmetry.space_group_name_H-M   'P 1'
#
loop_
_entity.id
_entity.type
_entity.pdbx_description
1 polymer ?
#
loop_
_entity_poly.entity_id
_entity_poly.type
_entity_poly.pdbx_seq_one_letter_code
_entity_poly.pdbx_strand_id
1 'polypeptide(L)'
;AGGPTKPNTKQSTAMVGDNFQYKLGPPDSGFSLFLAERTKKIHFIRHAEGEHNVLTEKTGTNKCLHRKEGQMAQEHPLWDARLTPKGIHQAEQLREYLANRPSGSRPYTAFDL
;
A
#
# COMPACT_ATOMS: atom_id res chain seq x y z
N ALA A 1 12.56 20.57 -36.41
CA ALA A 1 11.82 19.30 -36.49
C ALA A 1 11.98 18.56 -35.17
N GLY A 2 11.01 18.69 -34.26
CA GLY A 2 11.02 18.01 -32.97
C GLY A 2 10.47 16.60 -33.12
N GLY A 3 11.32 15.59 -32.92
CA GLY A 3 10.91 14.19 -32.86
C GLY A 3 10.02 13.92 -31.64
N PRO A 4 9.29 12.79 -31.63
CA PRO A 4 8.36 12.48 -30.57
C PRO A 4 9.12 12.28 -29.26
N THR A 5 8.88 13.15 -28.29
CA THR A 5 9.35 12.99 -26.92
C THR A 5 8.65 11.76 -26.33
N LYS A 6 9.45 10.76 -25.92
CA LYS A 6 8.94 9.61 -25.17
C LYS A 6 8.23 10.13 -23.92
N PRO A 7 7.00 9.69 -23.61
CA PRO A 7 6.36 10.05 -22.35
C PRO A 7 7.22 9.52 -21.21
N ASN A 8 7.62 10.41 -20.29
CA ASN A 8 8.43 10.10 -19.12
C ASN A 8 7.57 9.30 -18.12
N THR A 9 7.37 8.01 -18.39
CA THR A 9 6.62 7.09 -17.52
C THR A 9 7.52 6.58 -16.39
N LYS A 10 7.81 7.45 -15.42
CA LYS A 10 7.97 6.99 -14.04
C LYS A 10 6.71 7.38 -13.28
N GLN A 11 5.57 6.77 -13.63
CA GLN A 11 4.45 6.76 -12.70
C GLN A 11 4.88 5.87 -11.53
N SER A 12 5.44 6.52 -10.50
CA SER A 12 5.57 5.95 -9.16
C SER A 12 4.17 5.61 -8.69
N THR A 13 3.72 4.40 -9.00
CA THR A 13 2.47 3.88 -8.44
C THR A 13 2.85 3.33 -7.08
N ALA A 14 2.89 4.24 -6.08
CA ALA A 14 3.05 3.85 -4.68
C ALA A 14 1.96 2.84 -4.26
N MET A 15 0.84 2.81 -5.00
CA MET A 15 -0.26 1.86 -4.86
C MET A 15 -0.51 1.10 -6.17
N VAL A 16 -0.48 -0.24 -6.13
CA VAL A 16 -0.82 -1.08 -7.29
C VAL A 16 -2.30 -0.87 -7.67
N GLY A 17 -2.58 -0.64 -8.96
CA GLY A 17 -3.95 -0.46 -9.45
C GLY A 17 -4.56 0.91 -9.13
N ASP A 18 -3.75 1.90 -8.74
CA ASP A 18 -4.25 3.21 -8.36
C ASP A 18 -5.00 3.91 -9.50
N ASN A 19 -4.50 3.74 -10.71
CA ASN A 19 -5.09 4.25 -11.95
C ASN A 19 -6.15 3.32 -12.56
N PHE A 20 -6.64 2.31 -11.84
CA PHE A 20 -7.75 1.50 -12.34
C PHE A 20 -8.96 2.40 -12.61
N GLN A 21 -9.28 2.52 -13.89
CA GLN A 21 -10.53 3.07 -14.42
C GLN A 21 -11.42 1.87 -14.71
N TYR A 22 -12.68 1.92 -14.26
CA TYR A 22 -13.65 0.90 -14.64
C TYR A 22 -13.80 0.92 -16.17
N LYS A 23 -13.98 -0.25 -16.78
CA LYS A 23 -14.48 -0.35 -18.15
C LYS A 23 -15.92 -0.79 -18.06
N LEU A 24 -16.81 -0.06 -18.71
CA LEU A 24 -18.15 -0.57 -18.99
C LEU A 24 -17.95 -1.82 -19.86
N GLY A 25 -18.46 -2.96 -19.38
CA GLY A 25 -18.45 -4.19 -20.16
C GLY A 25 -19.38 -4.07 -21.37
N PRO A 26 -19.53 -5.13 -22.18
CA PRO A 26 -20.58 -5.22 -23.19
C PRO A 26 -21.95 -4.86 -22.58
N PRO A 27 -22.92 -4.38 -23.38
CA PRO A 27 -24.26 -4.04 -22.90
C PRO A 27 -24.91 -5.14 -22.02
N ASP A 28 -24.58 -6.39 -22.32
CA ASP A 28 -25.09 -7.61 -21.69
C ASP A 28 -24.41 -7.93 -20.34
N SER A 29 -23.36 -7.20 -19.96
CA SER A 29 -22.58 -7.44 -18.74
C SER A 29 -23.32 -7.05 -17.45
N GLY A 30 -24.43 -6.33 -17.55
CA GLY A 30 -25.20 -5.83 -16.39
C GLY A 30 -24.48 -4.77 -15.56
N PHE A 31 -23.24 -4.39 -15.92
CA PHE A 31 -22.48 -3.36 -15.21
C PHE A 31 -22.89 -1.96 -15.72
N SER A 32 -23.86 -1.36 -15.05
CA SER A 32 -24.40 -0.05 -15.41
C SER A 32 -23.51 1.11 -14.93
N LEU A 33 -23.56 2.26 -15.62
CA LEU A 33 -22.91 3.51 -15.19
C LEU A 33 -23.23 3.85 -13.72
N PHE A 34 -24.44 3.54 -13.28
CA PHE A 34 -24.89 3.73 -11.91
C PHE A 34 -24.08 2.92 -10.88
N LEU A 35 -23.69 1.68 -11.21
CA LEU A 35 -22.84 0.86 -10.35
C LEU A 35 -21.39 1.40 -10.34
N ALA A 36 -20.90 1.87 -11.49
CA ALA A 36 -19.58 2.46 -11.60
C ALA A 36 -19.42 3.72 -10.73
N GLU A 37 -20.43 4.59 -10.69
CA GLU A 37 -20.42 5.80 -9.87
C GLU A 37 -20.39 5.51 -8.36
N ARG A 38 -21.01 4.40 -7.94
CA ARG A 38 -21.14 3.97 -6.54
C ARG A 38 -20.05 3.01 -6.07
N THR A 39 -19.17 2.59 -6.96
CA THR A 39 -18.06 1.70 -6.63
C THR A 39 -17.05 2.43 -5.74
N LYS A 40 -16.65 1.77 -4.65
CA LYS A 40 -15.58 2.24 -3.75
C LYS A 40 -14.31 1.47 -4.06
N LYS A 41 -13.17 2.16 -4.07
CA LYS A 41 -11.85 1.52 -4.13
C LYS A 41 -11.32 1.40 -2.70
N ILE A 42 -11.05 0.18 -2.27
CA ILE A 42 -10.47 -0.12 -0.95
C ILE A 42 -9.04 -0.61 -1.18
N HIS A 43 -8.09 -0.01 -0.47
CA HIS A 43 -6.69 -0.39 -0.54
C HIS A 43 -6.29 -1.10 0.77
N PHE A 44 -5.67 -2.27 0.66
CA PHE A 44 -5.06 -2.98 1.78
C PHE A 44 -3.56 -2.70 1.79
N ILE A 45 -3.07 -2.13 2.89
CA ILE A 45 -1.67 -1.71 3.04
C ILE A 45 -1.08 -2.48 4.21
N ARG A 46 0.07 -3.13 3.98
CA ARG A 46 0.85 -3.74 5.05
C ARG A 46 1.59 -2.64 5.82
N HIS A 47 1.88 -2.87 7.10
CA HIS A 47 2.89 -2.07 7.79
C HIS A 47 4.21 -2.02 6.99
N ALA A 48 4.94 -0.91 7.13
CA ALA A 48 6.27 -0.78 6.55
C ALA A 48 7.28 -1.74 7.20
N GLU A 49 8.51 -1.81 6.67
CA GLU A 49 9.53 -2.72 7.20
C GLU A 49 9.76 -2.53 8.71
N GLY A 50 9.56 -3.60 9.48
CA GLY A 50 9.87 -3.67 10.91
C GLY A 50 11.13 -4.48 11.18
N GLU A 51 11.69 -4.31 12.37
CA GLU A 51 12.87 -5.07 12.84
C GLU A 51 12.66 -6.59 12.73
N HIS A 52 11.42 -7.05 12.93
CA HIS A 52 11.05 -8.46 12.77
C HIS A 52 11.20 -8.95 11.31
N ASN A 53 11.00 -8.09 10.30
CA ASN A 53 11.19 -8.45 8.90
C ASN A 53 12.67 -8.64 8.59
N VAL A 54 13.50 -7.70 9.05
CA VAL A 54 14.96 -7.79 8.88
C VAL A 54 15.51 -9.04 9.56
N LEU A 55 15.03 -9.38 10.76
CA LEU A 55 15.49 -10.60 11.43
C LEU A 55 15.03 -11.87 10.72
N THR A 56 13.80 -11.88 10.20
CA THR A 56 13.28 -13.01 9.41
C THR A 56 14.11 -13.20 8.13
N GLU A 57 14.43 -12.12 7.44
CA GLU A 57 15.28 -12.15 6.24
C GLU A 57 16.70 -12.64 6.57
N LYS A 58 17.31 -12.10 7.63
CA LYS A 58 18.66 -12.48 8.08
C LYS A 58 18.76 -13.95 8.49
N THR A 59 17.73 -14.49 9.14
CA THR A 59 17.71 -15.89 9.60
C THR A 59 17.22 -16.86 8.52
N GLY A 60 16.62 -16.35 7.45
CA GLY A 60 16.04 -17.15 6.36
C GLY A 60 14.79 -17.95 6.77
N THR A 61 14.23 -17.71 7.96
CA THR A 61 13.08 -18.45 8.48
C THR A 61 12.28 -17.66 9.51
N ASN A 62 10.97 -17.93 9.57
CA ASN A 62 10.07 -17.35 10.57
C ASN A 62 10.27 -17.92 11.98
N LYS A 63 11.18 -18.89 12.19
CA LYS A 63 11.44 -19.44 13.53
C LYS A 63 11.90 -18.37 14.53
N CYS A 64 12.53 -17.29 14.07
CA CYS A 64 12.90 -16.17 14.93
C CYS A 64 11.71 -15.38 15.50
N LEU A 65 10.50 -15.61 14.98
CA LEU A 65 9.24 -15.03 15.46
C LEU A 65 8.52 -15.94 16.44
N HIS A 66 8.98 -17.18 16.60
CA HIS A 66 8.32 -18.16 17.46
C HIS A 66 8.73 -17.91 18.90
N ARG A 67 7.72 -17.85 19.76
CA ARG A 67 7.91 -17.82 21.21
C ARG A 67 8.46 -19.14 21.70
N LYS A 68 9.24 -19.10 22.76
CA LYS A 68 9.61 -20.32 23.49
C LYS A 68 8.39 -20.89 24.19
N GLU A 69 8.39 -22.20 24.42
CA GLU A 69 7.33 -22.85 25.19
C GLU A 69 7.25 -22.25 26.60
N GLY A 70 6.03 -21.96 27.06
CA GLY A 70 5.78 -21.30 28.34
C GLY A 70 6.03 -19.78 28.36
N GLN A 71 6.55 -19.17 27.29
CA GLN A 71 6.85 -17.74 27.23
C GLN A 71 5.61 -16.89 26.89
N MET A 72 5.38 -15.81 27.66
CA MET A 72 4.34 -14.85 27.33
C MET A 72 4.69 -14.09 26.05
N ALA A 73 3.67 -13.64 25.32
CA ALA A 73 3.92 -12.98 24.03
C ALA A 73 4.70 -11.67 24.17
N GLN A 74 4.40 -10.90 25.22
CA GLN A 74 5.06 -9.62 25.56
C GLN A 74 6.55 -9.77 25.90
N GLU A 75 6.98 -10.97 26.31
CA GLU A 75 8.38 -11.25 26.63
C GLU A 75 9.21 -11.54 25.37
N HIS A 76 8.57 -11.69 24.21
CA HIS A 76 9.28 -11.95 22.96
C HIS A 76 10.00 -10.66 22.50
N PRO A 77 11.30 -10.71 22.14
CA PRO A 77 12.05 -9.50 21.74
C PRO A 77 11.48 -8.77 20.52
N LEU A 78 10.76 -9.48 19.66
CA LEU A 78 10.06 -8.92 18.49
C LEU A 78 8.56 -8.67 18.71
N TRP A 79 8.09 -8.78 19.95
CA TRP A 79 6.73 -8.35 20.29
C TRP A 79 6.60 -6.86 20.08
N ASP A 80 5.61 -6.45 19.29
CA ASP A 80 5.40 -5.05 18.91
C ASP A 80 6.67 -4.35 18.39
N ALA A 81 7.47 -5.09 17.61
CA ALA A 81 8.73 -4.62 17.07
C ALA A 81 8.53 -3.32 16.25
N ARG A 82 9.42 -2.34 16.49
CA ARG A 82 9.39 -1.04 15.82
C ARG A 82 9.71 -1.15 14.34
N LEU A 83 9.35 -0.09 13.60
CA LEU A 83 9.81 0.12 12.23
C LEU A 83 11.31 0.38 12.20
N THR A 84 11.95 -0.11 11.15
CA THR A 84 13.35 0.24 10.86
C THR A 84 13.42 1.68 10.31
N PRO A 85 14.62 2.30 10.21
CA PRO A 85 14.75 3.58 9.51
C PRO A 85 14.24 3.54 8.06
N LYS A 86 14.42 2.41 7.37
CA LYS A 86 13.86 2.18 6.03
C LYS A 86 12.34 2.09 6.06
N GLY A 87 11.77 1.41 7.05
CA GLY A 87 10.32 1.35 7.26
C GLY A 87 9.69 2.71 7.54
N ILE A 88 10.35 3.56 8.34
CA ILE A 88 9.91 4.94 8.57
C ILE A 88 9.87 5.71 7.25
N HIS A 89 10.94 5.64 6.46
CA HIS A 89 10.99 6.32 5.17
C HIS A 89 9.90 5.83 4.19
N GLN A 90 9.61 4.52 4.17
CA GLN A 90 8.51 3.96 3.39
C GLN A 90 7.15 4.53 3.81
N ALA A 91 6.91 4.67 5.12
CA ALA A 91 5.68 5.25 5.65
C ALA A 91 5.55 6.74 5.31
N GLU A 92 6.64 7.51 5.42
CA GLU A 92 6.69 8.92 5.05
C GLU A 92 6.43 9.14 3.56
N GLN A 93 7.06 8.34 2.69
CA GLN A 93 6.81 8.39 1.25
C GLN A 93 5.36 8.09 0.89
N LEU A 94 4.75 7.07 1.54
CA LEU A 94 3.35 6.75 1.32
C LEU A 94 2.43 7.88 1.80
N ARG A 95 2.73 8.50 2.94
CA ARG A 95 1.98 9.66 3.44
C ARG A 95 2.03 10.82 2.45
N GLU A 96 3.22 11.17 1.97
CA GLU A 96 3.41 12.25 0.98
C GLU A 96 2.67 11.96 -0.32
N TYR A 97 2.73 10.71 -0.81
CA TYR A 97 1.97 10.28 -1.98
C TYR A 97 0.46 10.44 -1.78
N LEU A 98 -0.08 9.96 -0.66
CA LEU A 98 -1.51 10.02 -0.37
C LEU A 98 -2.01 11.47 -0.23
N ALA A 99 -1.18 12.37 0.33
CA ALA A 99 -1.51 13.79 0.44
C ALA A 99 -1.61 14.50 -0.92
N ASN A 100 -0.78 14.11 -1.89
CA ASN A 100 -0.73 14.72 -3.22
C ASN A 100 -1.49 13.92 -4.30
N ARG A 101 -2.12 12.81 -3.92
CA ARG A 101 -2.79 11.90 -4.85
C ARG A 101 -3.96 12.62 -5.53
N PRO A 102 -4.02 12.65 -6.87
CA PRO A 102 -5.12 13.29 -7.59
C PRO A 102 -6.45 12.57 -7.26
N SER A 103 -7.34 13.25 -6.54
CA SER A 103 -8.61 12.68 -6.06
C SER A 103 -9.70 12.54 -7.12
N GLY A 104 -9.38 12.79 -8.40
CA GLY A 104 -10.34 12.65 -9.50
C GLY A 104 -11.64 13.43 -9.29
N SER A 105 -11.56 14.60 -8.66
CA SER A 105 -12.70 15.48 -8.33
C SER A 105 -13.68 14.93 -7.29
N ARG A 106 -13.31 13.89 -6.53
CA ARG A 106 -14.12 13.39 -5.41
C ARG A 106 -13.52 13.90 -4.09
N PRO A 107 -14.31 14.58 -3.23
CA PRO A 107 -13.83 14.95 -1.92
C PRO A 107 -13.52 13.66 -1.16
N TYR A 108 -12.23 13.45 -0.86
CA TYR A 108 -11.88 12.44 0.12
C TYR A 108 -12.48 12.89 1.45
N THR A 109 -13.14 11.98 2.15
CA THR A 109 -13.08 12.04 3.61
C THR A 109 -11.61 11.85 3.94
N ALA A 110 -10.88 12.95 4.07
CA ALA A 110 -9.54 12.93 4.61
C ALA A 110 -9.64 12.14 5.91
N PHE A 111 -8.91 11.04 5.99
CA PHE A 111 -8.50 10.61 7.31
C PHE A 111 -7.65 11.79 7.79
N ASP A 112 -8.15 12.55 8.77
CA ASP A 112 -7.30 13.42 9.57
C ASP A 112 -6.21 12.50 10.14
N LEU A 113 -5.03 12.54 9.51
CA LEU A 113 -3.83 11.80 9.89
C LEU A 113 -2.88 12.72 10.65
#